data_AF-A1WIW9-F1
#
_entry.id   AF-A1WIW9-F1
#
_cell.length_a   1.000
_cell.length_b   1.000
_cell.length_c   1.000
_cell.angle_alpha   90.00
_cell.angle_beta   90.00
_cell.angle_gamma   90.00
#
_symmetry.space_group_name_H-M   'P 1'
#
loop_
_entity.id
_entity.type
_entity.pdbx_description
1 polymer ?
#
loop_
_entity_poly.entity_id
_entity_poly.type
_entity_poly.pdbx_seq_one_letter_code
_entity_poly.pdbx_strand_id
1 'polypeptide(L)'
;MRHPVSTPRRFDEPLSACGIALAMLMAWMLGTLPASATTSAMSATSATTSATTSAAAAPDGAPMPRLLRTQPPRDSARHLGDLLVYRALIEWPPGWEIDRDGLQAPTREDGPLELRGHSVEPAGSVCANCRWLSVTWQLFKTVHNTTDVPLPATPLRLRKGAQITRLMLPASRLSLSPLVPWERRAGWVDSMRPGWQANRLDVRSRLIESGIWLGVALLALAGWAWSSGRWLLRRSTRPFAQAWRTVKSRPRAGAGGVLPADADDLRCWHRAFDATAAEVVFADRLDAFFAAHPGLAPLASQVREVFAASQCAFYLDPGAAAPATRLARQDLAALLRRLAQREFRLAAEFSRSPGRRRAHARV
;
A
#
# COMPACT_ATOMS: atom_id res chain seq x y z
N MET A 1 8.68 -17.48 -60.27
CA MET A 1 8.06 -18.61 -59.56
C MET A 1 7.48 -18.09 -58.26
N ARG A 2 6.17 -18.23 -58.04
CA ARG A 2 5.45 -17.71 -56.87
C ARG A 2 5.62 -18.70 -55.71
N HIS A 3 6.18 -18.24 -54.58
CA HIS A 3 6.25 -19.02 -53.35
C HIS A 3 4.87 -19.07 -52.66
N PRO A 4 4.47 -20.20 -52.06
CA PRO A 4 3.20 -20.31 -51.36
C PRO A 4 3.27 -19.58 -50.01
N VAL A 5 2.26 -18.75 -49.76
CA VAL A 5 2.02 -18.09 -48.47
C VAL A 5 1.57 -19.16 -47.48
N SER A 6 2.41 -19.44 -46.48
CA SER A 6 2.07 -20.32 -45.37
C SER A 6 1.09 -19.63 -44.41
N THR A 7 -0.15 -20.07 -44.40
CA THR A 7 -1.17 -19.71 -43.41
C THR A 7 -0.74 -20.15 -42.00
N PRO A 8 -0.85 -19.28 -40.97
CA PRO A 8 -0.58 -19.68 -39.59
C PRO A 8 -1.70 -20.60 -39.09
N ARG A 9 -1.32 -21.79 -38.60
CA ARG A 9 -2.23 -22.67 -37.83
C ARG A 9 -2.59 -21.96 -36.53
N ARG A 10 -3.89 -21.65 -36.34
CA ARG A 10 -4.47 -21.35 -35.03
C ARG A 10 -4.44 -22.63 -34.20
N PHE A 11 -3.67 -22.63 -33.12
CA PHE A 11 -3.86 -23.56 -32.02
C PHE A 11 -4.85 -22.89 -31.05
N ASP A 12 -6.14 -23.17 -31.25
CA ASP A 12 -7.16 -22.96 -30.23
C ASP A 12 -7.26 -24.26 -29.42
N GLU A 13 -6.61 -24.31 -28.25
CA GLU A 13 -6.98 -25.23 -27.18
C GLU A 13 -7.60 -24.42 -26.04
N PRO A 14 -8.86 -24.70 -25.63
CA PRO A 14 -9.45 -24.10 -24.45
C PRO A 14 -8.89 -24.79 -23.20
N LEU A 15 -8.08 -24.07 -22.43
CA LEU A 15 -7.69 -24.48 -21.08
C LEU A 15 -8.95 -24.61 -20.22
N SER A 16 -9.31 -25.87 -20.00
CA SER A 16 -10.42 -26.40 -19.22
C SER A 16 -10.56 -25.72 -17.85
N ALA A 17 -11.79 -25.33 -17.56
CA ALA A 17 -12.31 -24.69 -16.35
C ALA A 17 -12.12 -25.45 -15.02
N CYS A 18 -11.29 -26.50 -14.98
CA CYS A 18 -11.14 -27.39 -13.83
C CYS A 18 -10.03 -26.94 -12.84
N GLY A 19 -9.06 -26.14 -13.28
CA GLY A 19 -7.90 -25.76 -12.44
C GLY A 19 -8.20 -24.71 -11.35
N ILE A 20 -9.16 -23.82 -11.58
CA ILE A 20 -9.40 -22.66 -10.70
C ILE A 20 -10.40 -23.00 -9.58
N ALA A 21 -11.33 -23.94 -9.82
CA ALA A 21 -12.29 -24.40 -8.82
C ALA A 21 -11.61 -25.18 -7.66
N LEU A 22 -10.47 -25.85 -7.92
CA LEU A 22 -9.75 -26.62 -6.91
C LEU A 22 -8.92 -25.74 -5.95
N ALA A 23 -8.45 -24.58 -6.42
CA ALA A 23 -7.63 -23.66 -5.62
C ALA A 23 -8.45 -22.90 -4.56
N MET A 24 -9.71 -22.58 -4.85
CA MET A 24 -10.58 -21.87 -3.90
C MET A 24 -11.11 -22.75 -2.77
N LEU A 25 -11.19 -24.07 -2.97
CA LEU A 25 -11.70 -25.00 -1.97
C LEU A 25 -10.63 -25.41 -0.92
N MET A 26 -9.35 -25.32 -1.27
CA MET A 26 -8.23 -25.57 -0.33
C MET A 26 -7.89 -24.39 0.58
N ALA A 27 -8.20 -23.15 0.17
CA ALA A 27 -7.93 -21.95 0.97
C ALA A 27 -8.91 -21.75 2.15
N TRP A 28 -10.00 -22.53 2.21
CA TRP A 28 -11.00 -22.43 3.28
C TRP A 28 -10.83 -23.46 4.41
N MET A 29 -9.92 -24.44 4.25
CA MET A 29 -9.83 -25.59 5.17
C MET A 29 -8.58 -25.65 6.05
N LEU A 30 -7.56 -24.81 5.84
CA LEU A 30 -6.37 -24.83 6.69
C LEU A 30 -6.25 -23.55 7.53
N GLY A 31 -6.44 -23.75 8.82
CA GLY A 31 -6.30 -22.75 9.86
C GLY A 31 -4.89 -22.19 10.01
N THR A 32 -4.89 -21.01 10.61
CA THR A 32 -3.81 -20.24 11.22
C THR A 32 -2.55 -21.02 11.63
N LEU A 33 -1.37 -20.54 11.23
CA LEU A 33 -0.09 -20.71 11.95
C LEU A 33 0.86 -19.52 11.59
N PRO A 34 1.86 -19.21 12.46
CA PRO A 34 2.36 -17.85 12.69
C PRO A 34 3.56 -17.44 11.82
N ALA A 35 3.70 -16.12 11.62
CA ALA A 35 4.88 -15.51 11.03
C ALA A 35 6.04 -15.49 12.04
N SER A 36 7.12 -16.21 11.74
CA SER A 36 8.43 -16.06 12.37
C SER A 36 9.41 -15.66 11.28
N ALA A 37 9.87 -14.41 11.30
CA ALA A 37 10.93 -13.91 10.44
C ALA A 37 12.21 -13.78 11.26
N THR A 38 13.09 -14.77 11.12
CA THR A 38 14.49 -14.72 11.54
C THR A 38 15.28 -13.97 10.48
N THR A 39 15.66 -12.72 10.77
CA THR A 39 16.60 -11.95 9.94
C THR A 39 17.97 -12.04 10.58
N SER A 40 18.82 -12.90 10.05
CA SER A 40 20.26 -12.93 10.34
C SER A 40 20.95 -11.79 9.59
N ALA A 41 21.44 -10.79 10.33
CA ALA A 41 22.35 -9.78 9.81
C ALA A 41 23.77 -10.07 10.33
N MET A 42 24.61 -10.60 9.44
CA MET A 42 26.06 -10.68 9.59
C MET A 42 26.71 -9.37 9.13
N SER A 43 27.91 -9.13 9.67
CA SER A 43 28.97 -8.21 9.19
C SER A 43 28.84 -6.76 9.66
N ALA A 44 29.88 -6.05 10.08
CA ALA A 44 31.29 -6.38 10.33
C ALA A 44 31.86 -5.26 11.19
N THR A 45 32.64 -5.63 12.20
CA THR A 45 33.45 -4.74 13.02
C THR A 45 34.54 -4.11 12.15
N SER A 46 34.62 -2.78 12.09
CA SER A 46 35.79 -2.07 11.57
C SER A 46 36.22 -1.05 12.61
N ALA A 47 37.39 -1.29 13.19
CA ALA A 47 38.02 -0.46 14.19
C ALA A 47 38.50 0.86 13.56
N THR A 48 38.09 1.98 14.16
CA THR A 48 38.63 3.30 13.84
C THR A 48 39.86 3.54 14.69
N THR A 49 41.05 3.44 14.09
CA THR A 49 42.28 3.94 14.70
C THR A 49 42.49 5.37 14.21
N SER A 50 42.23 6.34 15.09
CA SER A 50 42.50 7.75 14.85
C SER A 50 44.00 8.01 15.06
N ALA A 51 44.74 8.19 13.97
CA ALA A 51 46.09 8.76 14.02
C ALA A 51 46.00 10.27 13.76
N THR A 52 46.09 11.04 14.84
CA THR A 52 46.33 12.49 14.79
C THR A 52 47.77 12.71 14.33
N THR A 53 47.99 13.38 13.21
CA THR A 53 49.31 13.94 12.90
C THR A 53 49.16 15.39 12.48
N SER A 54 49.90 16.20 13.23
CA SER A 54 49.96 17.65 13.30
C SER A 54 50.13 18.34 11.95
N ALA A 55 49.42 19.47 11.82
CA ALA A 55 49.58 20.42 10.73
C ALA A 55 50.88 21.23 10.91
N ALA A 56 51.71 21.24 9.86
CA ALA A 56 52.74 22.26 9.67
C ALA A 56 52.35 23.09 8.44
N ALA A 57 52.20 24.39 8.66
CA ALA A 57 51.82 25.38 7.66
C ALA A 57 52.91 25.55 6.58
N ALA A 58 52.47 25.67 5.33
CA ALA A 58 53.24 26.13 4.18
C ALA A 58 52.34 27.07 3.33
N PRO A 59 52.93 28.01 2.59
CA PRO A 59 52.45 29.39 2.45
C PRO A 59 51.33 29.55 1.40
N ASP A 60 50.67 30.70 1.42
CA ASP A 60 49.62 31.19 0.50
C ASP A 60 49.59 30.49 -0.87
N GLY A 61 48.90 29.36 -0.92
CA GLY A 61 48.67 28.59 -2.11
C GLY A 61 47.27 28.89 -2.61
N ALA A 62 47.15 29.51 -3.79
CA ALA A 62 45.88 29.53 -4.49
C ALA A 62 45.34 28.09 -4.54
N PRO A 63 44.07 27.86 -4.18
CA PRO A 63 43.53 26.51 -4.06
C PRO A 63 43.76 25.74 -5.36
N MET A 64 44.39 24.57 -5.24
CA MET A 64 44.73 23.71 -6.35
C MET A 64 43.61 22.70 -6.62
N PRO A 65 43.36 22.33 -7.89
CA PRO A 65 42.42 21.29 -8.23
C PRO A 65 42.82 19.96 -7.60
N ARG A 66 41.85 19.23 -7.04
CA ARG A 66 42.08 17.93 -6.39
C ARG A 66 41.02 16.91 -6.80
N LEU A 67 41.46 15.71 -7.16
CA LEU A 67 40.56 14.58 -7.40
C LEU A 67 40.00 14.08 -6.05
N LEU A 68 38.67 14.11 -5.90
CA LEU A 68 38.00 13.70 -4.67
C LEU A 68 37.46 12.27 -4.76
N ARG A 69 36.79 11.95 -5.87
CA ARG A 69 36.14 10.65 -6.07
C ARG A 69 36.10 10.28 -7.54
N THR A 70 36.13 8.99 -7.84
CA THR A 70 35.91 8.46 -9.18
C THR A 70 34.74 7.50 -9.21
N GLN A 71 34.12 7.40 -10.37
CA GLN A 71 33.00 6.52 -10.70
C GLN A 71 33.31 5.95 -12.08
N PRO A 72 34.07 4.85 -12.16
CA PRO A 72 34.33 4.19 -13.42
C PRO A 72 33.02 3.65 -14.01
N PRO A 73 32.96 3.45 -15.34
CA PRO A 73 31.82 2.80 -15.97
C PRO A 73 31.66 1.37 -15.44
N ARG A 74 30.44 0.83 -15.48
CA ARG A 74 30.18 -0.59 -15.18
C ARG A 74 31.13 -1.49 -15.98
N ASP A 75 31.69 -2.47 -15.28
CA ASP A 75 32.75 -3.36 -15.75
C ASP A 75 32.29 -4.46 -16.71
N SER A 76 30.99 -4.74 -16.82
CA SER A 76 30.45 -5.93 -17.47
C SER A 76 29.33 -5.60 -18.46
N ALA A 77 28.96 -6.60 -19.28
CA ALA A 77 27.87 -6.53 -20.26
C ALA A 77 28.06 -5.43 -21.32
N ARG A 78 29.29 -5.29 -21.84
CA ARG A 78 29.65 -4.30 -22.86
C ARG A 78 29.69 -4.91 -24.25
N HIS A 79 29.12 -4.19 -25.21
CA HIS A 79 29.05 -4.58 -26.61
C HIS A 79 29.65 -3.50 -27.52
N LEU A 80 29.98 -3.90 -28.75
CA LEU A 80 30.48 -3.00 -29.78
C LEU A 80 29.53 -1.81 -29.96
N GLY A 81 30.08 -0.59 -30.00
CA GLY A 81 29.32 0.64 -30.15
C GLY A 81 28.86 1.26 -28.83
N ASP A 82 29.03 0.57 -27.70
CA ASP A 82 28.67 1.12 -26.39
C ASP A 82 29.47 2.39 -26.06
N LEU A 83 28.78 3.34 -25.41
CA LEU A 83 29.37 4.51 -24.80
C LEU A 83 29.60 4.27 -23.31
N LEU A 84 30.84 4.46 -22.88
CA LEU A 84 31.33 4.21 -21.53
C LEU A 84 31.66 5.56 -20.89
N VAL A 85 30.88 5.95 -19.89
CA VAL A 85 31.06 7.22 -19.20
C VAL A 85 31.87 7.00 -17.92
N TYR A 86 33.05 7.60 -17.85
CA TYR A 86 33.88 7.65 -16.66
C TYR A 86 33.66 8.99 -15.95
N ARG A 87 33.17 8.96 -14.70
CA ARG A 87 32.89 10.16 -13.92
C ARG A 87 33.93 10.39 -12.84
N ALA A 88 34.38 11.63 -12.70
CA ALA A 88 35.30 12.05 -11.66
C ALA A 88 34.78 13.31 -10.97
N LEU A 89 34.71 13.26 -9.65
CA LEU A 89 34.44 14.43 -8.82
C LEU A 89 35.77 15.11 -8.51
N ILE A 90 35.87 16.35 -8.96
CA ILE A 90 37.09 17.16 -8.81
C ILE A 90 36.70 18.41 -8.03
N GLU A 91 37.45 18.69 -6.97
CA GLU A 91 37.46 20.02 -6.37
C GLU A 91 38.13 20.93 -7.38
N TRP A 92 37.38 21.87 -7.92
CA TRP A 92 37.77 22.68 -9.06
C TRP A 92 37.66 24.16 -8.72
N PRO A 93 38.71 24.74 -8.09
CA PRO A 93 38.70 26.12 -7.67
C PRO A 93 38.52 27.09 -8.85
N PRO A 94 37.96 28.30 -8.61
CA PRO A 94 37.70 29.26 -9.68
C PRO A 94 38.98 29.70 -10.39
N GLY A 95 38.87 29.90 -11.71
CA GLY A 95 39.94 30.33 -12.61
C GLY A 95 40.80 29.20 -13.19
N TRP A 96 40.50 27.94 -12.88
CA TRP A 96 41.11 26.78 -13.54
C TRP A 96 40.24 26.31 -14.71
N GLU A 97 40.87 25.99 -15.84
CA GLU A 97 40.22 25.47 -17.05
C GLU A 97 40.95 24.22 -17.57
N ILE A 98 40.28 23.40 -18.36
CA ILE A 98 40.94 22.27 -19.05
C ILE A 98 41.87 22.87 -20.10
N ASP A 99 43.13 22.43 -20.09
CA ASP A 99 44.10 22.84 -21.12
C ASP A 99 43.63 22.36 -22.51
N ARG A 100 44.03 23.03 -23.59
CA ARG A 100 43.59 22.68 -24.95
C ARG A 100 43.88 21.21 -25.29
N ASP A 101 45.04 20.74 -24.84
CA ASP A 101 45.51 19.34 -24.96
C ASP A 101 45.41 18.61 -23.62
N GLY A 102 44.46 19.02 -22.77
CA GLY A 102 44.38 18.59 -21.39
C GLY A 102 43.76 17.22 -21.19
N LEU A 103 43.08 16.67 -22.19
CA LEU A 103 42.48 15.34 -22.15
C LEU A 103 42.88 14.57 -23.41
N GLN A 104 44.04 13.92 -23.36
CA GLN A 104 44.52 13.09 -24.46
C GLN A 104 44.20 11.62 -24.17
N ALA A 105 43.73 10.91 -25.19
CA ALA A 105 43.62 9.46 -25.13
C ALA A 105 45.02 8.86 -24.93
N PRO A 106 45.23 7.94 -23.96
CA PRO A 106 46.50 7.25 -23.81
C PRO A 106 46.80 6.49 -25.10
N THR A 107 47.99 6.73 -25.64
CA THR A 107 48.49 6.37 -26.98
C THR A 107 48.52 4.86 -27.22
N ARG A 108 47.35 4.23 -27.38
CA ARG A 108 47.24 2.89 -27.95
C ARG A 108 46.29 2.96 -29.14
N GLU A 109 46.84 3.34 -30.28
CA GLU A 109 46.13 3.47 -31.56
C GLU A 109 45.38 2.17 -31.95
N ASP A 110 45.88 1.02 -31.47
CA ASP A 110 45.26 -0.28 -31.73
C ASP A 110 44.21 -0.73 -30.70
N GLY A 111 44.00 0.03 -29.62
CA GLY A 111 43.05 -0.31 -28.57
C GLY A 111 41.60 -0.36 -29.07
N PRO A 112 40.71 -1.12 -28.40
CA PRO A 112 39.30 -1.17 -28.81
C PRO A 112 38.49 0.03 -28.32
N LEU A 113 39.10 0.92 -27.52
CA LEU A 113 38.47 2.07 -26.88
C LEU A 113 38.99 3.38 -27.47
N GLU A 114 38.07 4.27 -27.81
CA GLU A 114 38.36 5.61 -28.33
C GLU A 114 37.78 6.67 -27.40
N LEU A 115 38.53 7.73 -27.13
CA LEU A 115 38.04 8.87 -26.36
C LEU A 115 37.18 9.77 -27.27
N ARG A 116 35.88 9.89 -26.98
CA ARG A 116 34.93 10.67 -27.80
C ARG A 116 34.79 12.11 -27.37
N GLY A 117 34.94 12.39 -26.08
CA GLY A 117 34.78 13.72 -25.55
C GLY A 117 34.65 13.76 -24.04
N HIS A 118 34.38 14.97 -23.54
CA HIS A 118 34.20 15.22 -22.12
C HIS A 118 33.14 16.30 -21.88
N SER A 119 32.51 16.25 -20.71
CA SER A 119 31.63 17.31 -20.21
C SER A 119 31.95 17.63 -18.75
N VAL A 120 31.70 18.87 -18.35
CA VAL A 120 31.90 19.34 -16.98
C VAL A 120 30.59 19.89 -16.46
N GLU A 121 30.10 19.32 -15.37
CA GLU A 121 28.85 19.71 -14.71
C GLU A 121 29.15 20.19 -13.28
N PRO A 122 28.41 21.19 -12.76
CA PRO A 122 28.56 21.60 -11.36
C PRO A 122 28.10 20.49 -10.41
N ALA A 123 28.83 20.27 -9.33
CA ALA A 123 28.51 19.30 -8.28
C ALA A 123 28.13 20.01 -6.97
N GLY A 124 27.17 20.93 -7.07
CA GLY A 124 26.79 21.87 -6.01
C GLY A 124 26.30 21.22 -4.69
N SER A 125 25.94 19.94 -4.72
CA SER A 125 25.54 19.19 -3.52
C SER A 125 26.72 18.71 -2.65
N VAL A 126 27.96 18.74 -3.16
CA VAL A 126 29.14 18.20 -2.45
C VAL A 126 30.02 19.31 -1.89
N CYS A 127 30.37 20.30 -2.69
CA CYS A 127 31.08 21.51 -2.25
C CYS A 127 30.88 22.67 -3.24
N ALA A 128 31.11 23.90 -2.78
CA ALA A 128 30.88 25.12 -3.58
C ALA A 128 31.64 25.15 -4.91
N ASN A 129 32.85 24.56 -4.95
CA ASN A 129 33.72 24.51 -6.13
C ASN A 129 33.84 23.11 -6.73
N CYS A 130 32.97 22.17 -6.35
CA CYS A 130 33.04 20.81 -6.86
C CYS A 130 32.43 20.73 -8.26
N ARG A 131 33.08 19.98 -9.16
CA ARG A 131 32.57 19.70 -10.50
C ARG A 131 32.67 18.21 -10.84
N TRP A 132 31.67 17.72 -11.55
CA TRP A 132 31.69 16.40 -12.18
C TRP A 132 32.31 16.51 -13.57
N LEU A 133 33.47 15.90 -13.77
CA LEU A 133 34.04 15.65 -15.08
C LEU A 133 33.53 14.29 -15.58
N SER A 134 32.80 14.29 -16.70
CA SER A 134 32.38 13.06 -17.39
C SER A 134 33.24 12.89 -18.64
N VAL A 135 33.97 11.78 -18.72
CA VAL A 135 34.83 11.42 -19.86
C VAL A 135 34.16 10.28 -20.60
N THR A 136 33.85 10.47 -21.88
CA THR A 136 33.10 9.50 -22.68
C THR A 136 34.05 8.73 -23.59
N TRP A 137 34.07 7.42 -23.41
CA TRP A 137 34.78 6.47 -24.26
C TRP A 137 33.78 5.71 -25.12
N GLN A 138 34.17 5.33 -26.33
CA GLN A 138 33.38 4.46 -27.19
C GLN A 138 34.14 3.18 -27.47
N LEU A 139 33.44 2.03 -27.35
CA LEU A 139 33.98 0.76 -27.79
C LEU A 139 33.84 0.65 -29.32
N PHE A 140 34.96 0.82 -30.03
CA PHE A 140 34.98 0.85 -31.49
C PHE A 140 35.45 -0.46 -32.14
N LYS A 141 36.19 -1.31 -31.42
CA LYS A 141 36.64 -2.63 -31.94
C LYS A 141 36.10 -3.78 -31.10
N THR A 142 35.79 -4.89 -31.76
CA THR A 142 35.38 -6.15 -31.10
C THR A 142 36.60 -6.94 -30.61
N VAL A 143 36.44 -7.69 -29.53
CA VAL A 143 37.38 -8.72 -29.09
C VAL A 143 37.03 -10.07 -29.70
N HIS A 144 38.00 -10.98 -29.82
CA HIS A 144 37.76 -12.34 -30.36
C HIS A 144 37.12 -13.25 -29.30
N ASN A 145 37.64 -13.18 -28.08
CA ASN A 145 37.17 -13.92 -26.92
C ASN A 145 36.78 -12.93 -25.82
N THR A 146 35.92 -13.36 -24.90
CA THR A 146 35.61 -12.58 -23.70
C THR A 146 36.91 -12.31 -22.94
N THR A 147 37.26 -11.03 -22.79
CA THR A 147 38.55 -10.63 -22.18
C THR A 147 38.41 -9.31 -21.44
N ASP A 148 39.25 -9.13 -20.44
CA ASP A 148 39.32 -7.88 -19.68
C ASP A 148 40.24 -6.89 -20.38
N VAL A 149 39.69 -5.77 -20.80
CA VAL A 149 40.41 -4.66 -21.43
C VAL A 149 40.61 -3.55 -20.40
N PRO A 150 41.85 -3.02 -20.27
CA PRO A 150 42.10 -1.88 -19.40
C PRO A 150 41.51 -0.60 -20.03
N LEU A 151 40.69 0.10 -19.26
CA LEU A 151 40.41 1.52 -19.50
C LEU A 151 41.61 2.31 -18.94
N PRO A 152 42.41 2.96 -19.80
CA PRO A 152 43.72 3.44 -19.41
C PRO A 152 43.63 4.64 -18.46
N ALA A 153 44.63 4.76 -17.57
CA ALA A 153 44.74 5.94 -16.72
C ALA A 153 44.89 7.19 -17.61
N THR A 154 44.01 8.17 -17.42
CA THR A 154 43.92 9.32 -18.32
C THR A 154 44.46 10.57 -17.61
N PRO A 155 45.54 11.19 -18.11
CA PRO A 155 46.02 12.42 -17.54
C PRO A 155 45.07 13.57 -17.91
N LEU A 156 44.62 14.30 -16.90
CA LEU A 156 43.86 15.54 -17.01
C LEU A 156 44.79 16.72 -16.72
N ARG A 157 45.06 17.58 -17.70
CA ARG A 157 45.81 18.82 -17.49
C ARG A 157 44.86 19.98 -17.32
N LEU A 158 45.05 20.73 -16.23
CA LEU A 158 44.31 21.94 -15.92
C LEU A 158 45.26 23.13 -15.91
N ARG A 159 44.79 24.29 -16.37
CA ARG A 159 45.58 25.52 -16.49
C ARG A 159 44.87 26.70 -15.83
N LYS A 160 45.64 27.55 -15.16
CA LYS A 160 45.22 28.85 -14.62
C LYS A 160 46.30 29.88 -14.92
N GLY A 161 46.10 30.68 -15.98
CA GLY A 161 47.15 31.57 -16.49
C GLY A 161 48.38 30.79 -16.94
N ALA A 162 49.53 31.02 -16.27
CA ALA A 162 50.79 30.30 -16.47
C ALA A 162 50.93 29.03 -15.61
N GLN A 163 50.05 28.82 -14.62
CA GLN A 163 50.10 27.64 -13.76
C GLN A 163 49.44 26.46 -14.48
N ILE A 164 50.13 25.31 -14.52
CA ILE A 164 49.62 24.05 -15.06
C ILE A 164 49.70 22.99 -13.97
N THR A 165 48.59 22.28 -13.75
CA THR A 165 48.57 21.10 -12.88
C THR A 165 48.08 19.89 -13.66
N ARG A 166 48.48 18.69 -13.21
CA ARG A 166 48.06 17.42 -13.79
C ARG A 166 47.38 16.57 -12.73
N LEU A 167 46.15 16.15 -13.02
CA LEU A 167 45.42 15.16 -12.25
C LEU A 167 45.40 13.85 -13.03
N MET A 168 45.57 12.72 -12.34
CA MET A 168 45.51 11.41 -12.99
C MET A 168 44.15 10.77 -12.71
N LEU A 169 43.37 10.51 -13.76
CA LEU A 169 42.19 9.65 -13.66
C LEU A 169 42.70 8.20 -13.59
N PRO A 170 42.42 7.45 -12.52
CA PRO A 170 42.95 6.11 -12.34
C PRO A 170 42.41 5.15 -13.41
N ALA A 171 43.24 4.17 -13.77
CA ALA A 171 42.84 3.11 -14.68
C ALA A 171 41.71 2.26 -14.07
N SER A 172 40.86 1.70 -14.93
CA SER A 172 39.86 0.71 -14.53
C SER A 172 39.85 -0.46 -15.53
N ARG A 173 39.13 -1.53 -15.21
CA ARG A 173 39.04 -2.72 -16.07
C ARG A 173 37.61 -2.92 -16.54
N LEU A 174 37.48 -3.37 -17.77
CA LEU A 174 36.21 -3.64 -18.43
C LEU A 174 36.26 -5.04 -19.04
N SER A 175 35.30 -5.88 -18.71
CA SER A 175 35.07 -7.17 -19.34
C SER A 175 34.25 -6.97 -20.60
N LEU A 176 34.88 -7.26 -21.75
CA LEU A 176 34.24 -7.17 -23.05
C LEU A 176 33.89 -8.57 -23.54
N SER A 177 32.66 -8.74 -24.04
CA SER A 177 32.23 -10.00 -24.65
C SER A 177 31.91 -9.76 -26.13
N PRO A 178 32.32 -10.66 -27.03
CA PRO A 178 31.94 -10.55 -28.43
C PRO A 178 30.43 -10.75 -28.60
N LEU A 179 29.80 -9.92 -29.44
CA LEU A 179 28.37 -10.06 -29.77
C LEU A 179 28.07 -11.41 -30.44
N VAL A 180 29.02 -11.90 -31.24
CA VAL A 180 28.96 -13.18 -31.94
C VAL A 180 30.27 -13.91 -31.64
N PRO A 181 30.23 -15.16 -31.13
CA PRO A 181 31.43 -15.97 -30.97
C PRO A 181 32.21 -16.01 -32.29
N TRP A 182 33.51 -15.80 -32.23
CA TRP A 182 34.35 -15.64 -33.42
C TRP A 182 34.23 -16.84 -34.37
N GLU A 183 34.07 -18.04 -33.81
CA GLU A 183 33.92 -19.31 -34.53
C GLU A 183 32.66 -19.37 -35.38
N ARG A 184 31.61 -18.61 -35.01
CA ARG A 184 30.32 -18.54 -35.72
C ARG A 184 30.11 -17.26 -36.51
N ARG A 185 31.18 -16.49 -36.73
CA ARG A 185 31.11 -15.25 -37.53
C ARG A 185 30.68 -15.53 -38.96
N ALA A 186 31.23 -16.59 -39.57
CA ALA A 186 30.86 -17.00 -40.93
C ALA A 186 29.43 -17.53 -40.92
N GLY A 187 28.52 -16.87 -41.66
CA GLY A 187 27.11 -17.26 -41.72
C GLY A 187 26.25 -16.82 -40.53
N TRP A 188 26.72 -15.91 -39.66
CA TRP A 188 25.90 -15.42 -38.55
C TRP A 188 24.60 -14.76 -39.05
N VAL A 189 24.66 -14.05 -40.18
CA VAL A 189 23.49 -13.44 -40.81
C VAL A 189 22.46 -14.51 -41.19
N ASP A 190 22.90 -15.67 -41.68
CA ASP A 190 22.02 -16.79 -42.02
C ASP A 190 21.41 -17.45 -40.77
N SER A 191 22.08 -17.33 -39.63
CA SER A 191 21.58 -17.79 -38.33
C SER A 191 20.64 -16.79 -37.63
N MET A 192 20.52 -15.56 -38.15
CA MET A 192 19.58 -14.58 -37.58
C MET A 192 18.16 -15.07 -37.79
N ARG A 193 17.49 -15.38 -36.69
CA ARG A 193 16.05 -15.59 -36.71
C ARG A 193 15.35 -14.25 -36.92
N PRO A 194 14.25 -14.20 -37.67
CA PRO A 194 13.42 -13.00 -37.75
C PRO A 194 13.12 -12.53 -36.32
N GLY A 195 13.32 -11.24 -36.06
CA GLY A 195 13.16 -10.67 -34.73
C GLY A 195 11.80 -11.04 -34.16
N TRP A 196 11.80 -11.47 -32.89
CA TRP A 196 10.56 -11.81 -32.20
C TRP A 196 9.69 -10.56 -32.12
N GLN A 197 8.63 -10.52 -32.93
CA GLN A 197 7.65 -9.45 -32.81
C GLN A 197 6.84 -9.71 -31.54
N ALA A 198 6.86 -8.74 -30.63
CA ALA A 198 6.01 -8.79 -29.45
C ALA A 198 4.55 -8.96 -29.92
N ASN A 199 3.91 -10.04 -29.48
CA ASN A 199 2.51 -10.26 -29.82
C ASN A 199 1.69 -9.09 -29.23
N ARG A 200 0.88 -8.43 -30.07
CA ARG A 200 0.06 -7.32 -29.59
C ARG A 200 -0.98 -7.89 -28.64
N LEU A 201 -0.94 -7.45 -27.38
CA LEU A 201 -1.97 -7.82 -26.42
C LEU A 201 -3.30 -7.22 -26.90
N ASP A 202 -4.28 -8.08 -27.22
CA ASP A 202 -5.62 -7.62 -27.57
C ASP A 202 -6.36 -7.14 -26.31
N VAL A 203 -6.13 -5.87 -25.98
CA VAL A 203 -6.74 -5.19 -24.83
C VAL A 203 -8.26 -5.22 -24.90
N ARG A 204 -8.85 -5.15 -26.10
CA ARG A 204 -10.30 -5.07 -26.29
C ARG A 204 -10.97 -6.39 -25.90
N SER A 205 -10.41 -7.53 -26.34
CA SER A 205 -10.94 -8.84 -25.96
C SER A 205 -10.93 -9.05 -24.44
N ARG A 206 -9.83 -8.67 -23.77
CA ARG A 206 -9.66 -8.78 -22.32
C ARG A 206 -10.57 -7.84 -21.54
N LEU A 207 -10.81 -6.62 -22.05
CA LEU A 207 -11.76 -5.70 -21.44
C LEU A 207 -13.19 -6.23 -21.52
N ILE A 208 -13.60 -6.78 -22.67
CA ILE A 208 -14.94 -7.39 -22.83
C ILE A 208 -15.10 -8.58 -21.88
N GLU A 209 -14.10 -9.46 -21.81
CA GLU A 209 -14.11 -10.61 -20.90
C GLU A 209 -14.23 -10.15 -19.43
N SER A 210 -13.44 -9.16 -19.02
CA SER A 210 -13.50 -8.61 -17.66
C SER A 210 -14.85 -7.93 -17.35
N GLY A 211 -15.45 -7.27 -18.33
CA GLY A 211 -16.76 -6.64 -18.21
C GLY A 211 -17.88 -7.67 -18.03
N ILE A 212 -17.81 -8.80 -18.74
CA ILE A 212 -18.76 -9.90 -18.59
C ILE A 212 -18.69 -10.47 -17.18
N TRP A 213 -17.49 -10.78 -16.68
CA TRP A 213 -17.31 -11.30 -15.33
C TRP A 213 -17.75 -10.31 -14.24
N LEU A 214 -17.49 -9.02 -14.43
CA LEU A 214 -17.98 -7.98 -13.53
C LEU A 214 -19.51 -7.93 -13.52
N GLY A 215 -20.15 -8.02 -14.70
CA GLY A 215 -21.60 -8.07 -14.82
C GLY A 215 -22.22 -9.28 -14.10
N VAL A 216 -21.63 -10.47 -14.27
CA VAL A 216 -22.04 -11.70 -13.57
C VAL A 216 -21.89 -11.55 -12.06
N ALA A 217 -20.78 -10.98 -11.59
CA ALA A 217 -20.56 -10.74 -10.15
C ALA A 217 -21.60 -9.78 -9.57
N LEU A 218 -21.94 -8.70 -10.29
CA LEU A 218 -22.97 -7.75 -9.86
C LEU A 218 -24.37 -8.39 -9.85
N LEU A 219 -24.71 -9.20 -10.85
CA LEU A 219 -25.96 -9.95 -10.89
C LEU A 219 -26.07 -10.95 -9.73
N ALA A 220 -24.99 -11.67 -9.43
CA ALA A 220 -24.94 -12.58 -8.29
C ALA A 220 -25.12 -11.82 -6.96
N LEU A 221 -24.46 -10.66 -6.81
CA LEU A 221 -24.61 -9.81 -5.64
C LEU A 221 -26.04 -9.26 -5.50
N ALA A 222 -26.66 -8.85 -6.62
CA ALA A 222 -28.04 -8.38 -6.65
C ALA A 222 -29.02 -9.52 -6.29
N GLY A 223 -28.82 -10.73 -6.83
CA GLY A 223 -29.61 -11.91 -6.48
C GLY A 223 -29.46 -12.31 -5.01
N TRP A 224 -28.25 -12.20 -4.45
CA TRP A 224 -28.02 -12.38 -3.02
C TRP A 224 -28.70 -11.30 -2.18
N ALA A 225 -28.61 -10.02 -2.57
CA ALA A 225 -29.26 -8.92 -1.88
C ALA A 225 -30.79 -9.04 -1.89
N TRP A 226 -31.35 -9.52 -3.00
CA TRP A 226 -32.79 -9.81 -3.16
C TRP A 226 -33.21 -10.96 -2.25
N SER A 227 -32.55 -12.12 -2.36
CA SER A 227 -32.91 -13.33 -1.59
C SER A 227 -32.67 -13.19 -0.08
N SER A 228 -31.69 -12.38 0.34
CA SER A 228 -31.45 -12.10 1.75
C SER A 228 -32.46 -11.12 2.37
N GLY A 229 -33.38 -10.55 1.58
CA GLY A 229 -34.37 -9.58 2.07
C GLY A 229 -33.74 -8.29 2.60
N ARG A 230 -32.46 -8.05 2.29
CA ARG A 230 -31.67 -6.89 2.76
C ARG A 230 -31.77 -5.68 1.82
N TRP A 231 -32.49 -5.81 0.70
CA TRP A 231 -32.69 -4.75 -0.27
C TRP A 231 -33.45 -3.54 0.31
N LEU A 232 -34.38 -3.79 1.24
CA LEU A 232 -34.91 -2.73 2.09
C LEU A 232 -34.23 -2.79 3.44
N LEU A 233 -33.80 -1.63 3.94
CA LEU A 233 -33.13 -1.40 5.22
C LEU A 233 -33.95 -1.86 6.45
N ARG A 234 -34.27 -3.14 6.60
CA ARG A 234 -34.50 -3.73 7.92
C ARG A 234 -33.14 -3.86 8.59
N ARG A 235 -32.60 -2.70 9.03
CA ARG A 235 -31.76 -2.65 10.22
C ARG A 235 -32.46 -3.54 11.23
N SER A 236 -31.77 -4.54 11.77
CA SER A 236 -32.21 -5.25 12.96
C SER A 236 -32.65 -4.17 13.96
N THR A 237 -33.97 -3.98 14.05
CA THR A 237 -34.58 -2.95 14.88
C THR A 237 -34.29 -3.41 16.29
N ARG A 238 -33.31 -2.75 16.91
CA ARG A 238 -33.04 -2.86 18.35
C ARG A 238 -33.77 -1.70 19.01
N PRO A 239 -35.09 -1.81 19.22
CA PRO A 239 -35.93 -0.70 19.67
C PRO A 239 -35.43 -0.07 20.96
N PHE A 240 -34.96 -0.88 21.94
CA PHE A 240 -34.40 -0.36 23.19
C PHE A 240 -33.08 0.40 22.97
N ALA A 241 -32.20 -0.10 22.10
CA ALA A 241 -30.95 0.59 21.78
C ALA A 241 -31.17 1.88 20.98
N GLN A 242 -32.24 1.94 20.18
CA GLN A 242 -32.64 3.16 19.48
C GLN A 242 -33.22 4.19 20.45
N ALA A 243 -34.14 3.77 21.32
CA ALA A 243 -34.76 4.61 22.33
C ALA A 243 -33.75 5.18 23.34
N TRP A 244 -32.75 4.38 23.74
CA TRP A 244 -31.66 4.88 24.59
C TRP A 244 -30.86 6.01 23.92
N ARG A 245 -30.52 5.85 22.63
CA ARG A 245 -29.74 6.86 21.89
C ARG A 245 -30.52 8.16 21.73
N THR A 246 -31.82 8.08 21.45
CA THR A 246 -32.69 9.25 21.26
C THR A 246 -32.92 10.01 22.56
N VAL A 247 -33.12 9.34 23.70
CA VAL A 247 -33.26 10.00 25.02
C VAL A 247 -31.92 10.61 25.46
N LYS A 248 -30.79 9.93 25.20
CA LYS A 248 -29.45 10.43 25.53
C LYS A 248 -29.03 11.64 24.68
N SER A 249 -29.41 11.69 23.41
CA SER A 249 -28.97 12.75 22.48
C SER A 249 -29.70 14.07 22.64
N ARG A 250 -30.75 14.14 23.47
CA ARG A 250 -31.49 15.39 23.67
C ARG A 250 -30.67 16.39 24.49
N PRO A 251 -30.69 17.69 24.13
CA PRO A 251 -29.93 18.71 24.84
C PRO A 251 -30.31 18.73 26.33
N ARG A 252 -29.31 18.85 27.21
CA ARG A 252 -29.56 19.24 28.60
C ARG A 252 -29.98 20.71 28.59
N ALA A 253 -31.25 20.99 28.86
CA ALA A 253 -31.67 22.35 29.19
C ALA A 253 -30.89 22.80 30.44
N GLY A 254 -30.45 24.06 30.45
CA GLY A 254 -29.37 24.58 31.30
C GLY A 254 -29.51 24.36 32.82
N ALA A 255 -28.35 24.54 33.48
CA ALA A 255 -28.09 24.53 34.93
C ALA A 255 -28.28 23.19 35.67
N GLY A 256 -27.19 22.40 35.74
CA GLY A 256 -26.72 21.66 36.94
C GLY A 256 -27.64 20.74 37.74
N GLY A 257 -28.90 20.53 37.37
CA GLY A 257 -29.90 19.79 38.13
C GLY A 257 -30.30 18.46 37.48
N VAL A 258 -30.91 17.59 38.28
CA VAL A 258 -31.57 16.38 37.80
C VAL A 258 -32.78 16.79 36.97
N LEU A 259 -32.65 16.72 35.64
CA LEU A 259 -33.74 17.02 34.71
C LEU A 259 -34.82 15.95 34.79
N PRO A 260 -36.10 16.33 34.95
CA PRO A 260 -37.21 15.39 34.85
C PRO A 260 -37.31 14.83 33.41
N ALA A 261 -37.82 13.61 33.29
CA ALA A 261 -38.17 13.03 31.99
C ALA A 261 -39.34 13.80 31.37
N ASP A 262 -39.19 14.21 30.11
CA ASP A 262 -40.27 14.93 29.41
C ASP A 262 -41.30 13.94 28.83
N ALA A 263 -42.49 14.43 28.49
CA ALA A 263 -43.54 13.65 27.81
C ALA A 263 -43.02 12.93 26.55
N ASP A 264 -42.07 13.54 25.83
CA ASP A 264 -41.48 12.93 24.63
C ASP A 264 -40.43 11.85 24.93
N ASP A 265 -39.83 11.85 26.12
CA ASP A 265 -38.96 10.76 26.59
C ASP A 265 -39.80 9.54 26.95
N LEU A 266 -40.92 9.76 27.63
CA LEU A 266 -41.89 8.72 27.98
C LEU A 266 -42.60 8.16 26.73
N ARG A 267 -42.91 8.98 25.73
CA ARG A 267 -43.40 8.49 24.41
C ARG A 267 -42.37 7.66 23.66
N CYS A 268 -41.07 7.96 23.81
CA CYS A 268 -40.01 7.16 23.22
C CYS A 268 -39.84 5.81 23.94
N TRP A 269 -40.06 5.81 25.26
CA TRP A 269 -40.08 4.61 26.09
C TRP A 269 -41.19 3.65 25.66
N HIS A 270 -42.45 4.11 25.62
CA HIS A 270 -43.60 3.28 25.20
C HIS A 270 -43.42 2.73 23.78
N ARG A 271 -43.00 3.56 22.82
CA ARG A 271 -42.69 3.10 21.44
C ARG A 271 -41.64 2.00 21.37
N ALA A 272 -40.69 1.95 22.31
CA ALA A 272 -39.70 0.88 22.35
C ALA A 272 -40.33 -0.45 22.78
N PHE A 273 -41.25 -0.42 23.76
CA PHE A 273 -42.00 -1.61 24.19
C PHE A 273 -42.96 -2.09 23.10
N ASP A 274 -43.69 -1.17 22.47
CA ASP A 274 -44.60 -1.50 21.38
C ASP A 274 -43.85 -2.14 20.20
N ALA A 275 -42.68 -1.60 19.87
CA ALA A 275 -41.84 -2.16 18.82
C ALA A 275 -41.22 -3.52 19.17
N THR A 276 -41.07 -3.85 20.47
CA THR A 276 -40.64 -5.20 20.89
C THR A 276 -41.75 -6.21 20.95
N ALA A 277 -42.95 -5.81 21.37
CA ALA A 277 -44.10 -6.69 21.44
C ALA A 277 -44.82 -6.87 20.09
N ALA A 278 -44.54 -5.98 19.12
CA ALA A 278 -45.28 -5.82 17.86
C ALA A 278 -46.78 -5.49 18.06
N GLU A 279 -47.16 -5.10 19.28
CA GLU A 279 -48.49 -4.68 19.71
C GLU A 279 -48.36 -3.55 20.74
N VAL A 280 -49.44 -2.80 20.99
CA VAL A 280 -49.43 -1.72 21.99
C VAL A 280 -49.45 -2.32 23.39
N VAL A 281 -48.41 -2.04 24.18
CA VAL A 281 -48.24 -2.60 25.53
C VAL A 281 -48.82 -1.64 26.58
N PHE A 282 -49.94 -2.04 27.17
CA PHE A 282 -50.52 -1.36 28.33
C PHE A 282 -49.97 -1.93 29.65
N ALA A 283 -50.05 -1.16 30.73
CA ALA A 283 -49.55 -1.57 32.05
C ALA A 283 -50.18 -2.87 32.55
N ASP A 284 -51.47 -3.10 32.25
CA ASP A 284 -52.20 -4.31 32.62
C ASP A 284 -51.73 -5.56 31.85
N ARG A 285 -50.99 -5.38 30.75
CA ARG A 285 -50.45 -6.46 29.90
C ARG A 285 -48.95 -6.69 30.10
N LEU A 286 -48.32 -6.04 31.07
CA LEU A 286 -46.89 -6.20 31.33
C LEU A 286 -46.52 -7.64 31.72
N ASP A 287 -47.38 -8.35 32.44
CA ASP A 287 -47.09 -9.75 32.81
C ASP A 287 -47.14 -10.69 31.59
N ALA A 288 -48.05 -10.44 30.63
CA ALA A 288 -48.06 -11.15 29.35
C ALA A 288 -46.81 -10.82 28.50
N PHE A 289 -46.34 -9.57 28.53
CA PHE A 289 -45.11 -9.16 27.86
C PHE A 289 -43.87 -9.88 28.43
N PHE A 290 -43.75 -9.98 29.75
CA PHE A 290 -42.63 -10.70 30.38
C PHE A 290 -42.71 -12.22 30.21
N ALA A 291 -43.92 -12.78 30.09
CA ALA A 291 -44.11 -14.19 29.73
C ALA A 291 -43.62 -14.47 28.30
N ALA A 292 -43.86 -13.56 27.35
CA ALA A 292 -43.36 -13.67 25.98
C ALA A 292 -41.84 -13.40 25.87
N HIS A 293 -41.29 -12.56 26.75
CA HIS A 293 -39.87 -12.17 26.76
C HIS A 293 -39.20 -12.47 28.11
N PRO A 294 -39.00 -13.76 28.47
CA PRO A 294 -38.50 -14.15 29.79
C PRO A 294 -37.10 -13.61 30.10
N GLY A 295 -36.29 -13.33 29.07
CA GLY A 295 -34.96 -12.72 29.23
C GLY A 295 -34.97 -11.27 29.75
N LEU A 296 -36.12 -10.60 29.74
CA LEU A 296 -36.32 -9.24 30.26
C LEU A 296 -37.00 -9.21 31.64
N ALA A 297 -37.49 -10.36 32.13
CA ALA A 297 -38.11 -10.51 33.45
C ALA A 297 -37.32 -9.96 34.65
N PRO A 298 -35.97 -10.04 34.74
CA PRO A 298 -35.26 -9.50 35.91
C PRO A 298 -35.33 -7.97 36.05
N LEU A 299 -35.80 -7.26 35.03
CA LEU A 299 -36.00 -5.80 35.06
C LEU A 299 -37.50 -5.43 35.24
N ALA A 300 -38.39 -6.40 35.45
CA ALA A 300 -39.83 -6.18 35.47
C ALA A 300 -40.31 -5.21 36.56
N SER A 301 -39.74 -5.26 37.77
CA SER A 301 -40.10 -4.34 38.86
C SER A 301 -39.82 -2.88 38.48
N GLN A 302 -38.62 -2.60 37.99
CA GLN A 302 -38.20 -1.25 37.59
C GLN A 302 -38.99 -0.75 36.37
N VAL A 303 -39.39 -1.65 35.46
CA VAL A 303 -40.26 -1.30 34.32
C VAL A 303 -41.67 -0.93 34.80
N ARG A 304 -42.26 -1.67 35.75
CA ARG A 304 -43.58 -1.34 36.32
C ARG A 304 -43.59 0.03 37.01
N GLU A 305 -42.53 0.36 37.74
CA GLU A 305 -42.38 1.68 38.37
C GLU A 305 -42.37 2.82 37.34
N VAL A 306 -41.66 2.65 36.22
CA VAL A 306 -41.65 3.64 35.13
C VAL A 306 -43.00 3.72 34.42
N PHE A 307 -43.70 2.59 34.23
CA PHE A 307 -45.05 2.57 33.65
C PHE A 307 -46.07 3.28 34.56
N ALA A 308 -46.03 3.03 35.88
CA ALA A 308 -46.87 3.72 36.86
C ALA A 308 -46.57 5.23 36.89
N ALA A 309 -45.29 5.61 36.92
CA ALA A 309 -44.88 7.02 36.85
C ALA A 309 -45.33 7.68 35.54
N SER A 310 -45.31 6.96 34.41
CA SER A 310 -45.78 7.48 33.13
C SER A 310 -47.29 7.67 33.07
N GLN A 311 -48.07 6.79 33.69
CA GLN A 311 -49.53 6.95 33.76
C GLN A 311 -49.91 8.19 34.57
N CYS A 312 -49.25 8.40 35.71
CA CYS A 312 -49.41 9.62 36.49
C CYS A 312 -49.00 10.87 35.70
N ALA A 313 -47.94 10.79 34.89
CA ALA A 313 -47.47 11.95 34.11
C ALA A 313 -48.36 12.29 32.89
N PHE A 314 -49.08 11.31 32.32
CA PHE A 314 -49.93 11.51 31.13
C PHE A 314 -51.41 11.72 31.45
N TYR A 315 -51.93 11.13 32.53
CA TYR A 315 -53.38 11.05 32.80
C TYR A 315 -53.84 11.74 34.09
N LEU A 316 -52.94 12.12 35.01
CA LEU A 316 -53.34 12.94 36.18
C LEU A 316 -53.23 14.43 35.87
N ASP A 317 -54.27 15.18 36.28
CA ASP A 317 -54.39 16.64 36.13
C ASP A 317 -53.31 17.36 36.98
N PRO A 318 -52.71 18.49 36.55
CA PRO A 318 -51.57 19.12 37.23
C PRO A 318 -51.88 19.67 38.64
N GLY A 319 -53.16 19.68 39.04
CA GLY A 319 -53.64 20.19 40.33
C GLY A 319 -53.94 19.11 41.39
N ALA A 320 -53.95 17.82 41.04
CA ALA A 320 -54.01 16.76 42.04
C ALA A 320 -52.60 16.51 42.56
N ALA A 321 -52.42 16.51 43.89
CA ALA A 321 -51.12 16.27 44.54
C ALA A 321 -50.52 14.92 44.11
N ALA A 322 -49.76 14.93 43.01
CA ALA A 322 -49.02 13.78 42.55
C ALA A 322 -47.91 13.47 43.57
N PRO A 323 -47.70 12.21 43.97
CA PRO A 323 -46.55 11.87 44.79
C PRO A 323 -45.27 12.26 44.02
N ALA A 324 -44.43 13.04 44.70
CA ALA A 324 -43.22 13.68 44.19
C ALA A 324 -42.13 12.68 43.81
N THR A 325 -42.32 11.95 42.73
CA THR A 325 -41.22 11.27 42.02
C THR A 325 -41.31 11.64 40.54
N ARG A 326 -40.90 12.87 40.23
CA ARG A 326 -40.55 13.20 38.84
C ARG A 326 -39.40 12.28 38.44
N LEU A 327 -39.69 11.27 37.61
CA LEU A 327 -38.70 10.33 37.12
C LEU A 327 -37.57 11.11 36.47
N ALA A 328 -36.34 10.94 36.96
CA ALA A 328 -35.19 11.60 36.39
C ALA A 328 -34.91 11.04 34.98
N ARG A 329 -34.64 11.93 34.01
CA ARG A 329 -34.25 11.52 32.65
C ARG A 329 -33.02 10.60 32.66
N GLN A 330 -32.13 10.78 33.63
CA GLN A 330 -30.92 9.98 33.79
C GLN A 330 -31.24 8.53 34.20
N ASP A 331 -32.22 8.33 35.08
CA ASP A 331 -32.65 7.01 35.53
C ASP A 331 -33.39 6.27 34.42
N LEU A 332 -34.24 6.96 33.66
CA LEU A 332 -34.87 6.41 32.46
C LEU A 332 -33.84 5.98 31.40
N ALA A 333 -32.84 6.82 31.13
CA ALA A 333 -31.77 6.50 30.19
C ALA A 333 -30.87 5.33 30.69
N ALA A 334 -30.61 5.25 32.00
CA ALA A 334 -29.87 4.14 32.60
C ALA A 334 -30.63 2.82 32.47
N LEU A 335 -31.94 2.85 32.66
CA LEU A 335 -32.82 1.69 32.55
C LEU A 335 -32.96 1.22 31.09
N LEU A 336 -33.16 2.14 30.14
CA LEU A 336 -33.12 1.85 28.69
C LEU A 336 -31.79 1.21 28.26
N ARG A 337 -30.67 1.66 28.84
CA ARG A 337 -29.36 1.06 28.57
C ARG A 337 -29.27 -0.38 29.08
N ARG A 338 -29.80 -0.67 30.27
CA ARG A 338 -29.83 -2.04 30.83
C ARG A 338 -30.69 -2.98 29.98
N LEU A 339 -31.83 -2.51 29.47
CA LEU A 339 -32.68 -3.27 28.55
C LEU A 339 -31.98 -3.52 27.20
N ALA A 340 -31.34 -2.51 26.62
CA ALA A 340 -30.57 -2.66 25.38
C ALA A 340 -29.38 -3.63 25.52
N GLN A 341 -28.72 -3.65 26.68
CA GLN A 341 -27.65 -4.61 26.96
C GLN A 341 -28.18 -6.04 27.10
N ARG A 342 -29.35 -6.23 27.70
CA ARG A 342 -29.99 -7.55 27.79
C ARG A 342 -30.48 -8.05 26.44
N GLU A 343 -31.12 -7.20 25.65
CA GLU A 343 -31.47 -7.47 24.24
C GLU A 343 -30.25 -7.93 23.44
N PHE A 344 -29.09 -7.29 23.62
CA PHE A 344 -27.85 -7.68 22.97
C PHE A 344 -27.32 -9.05 23.41
N ARG A 345 -27.34 -9.34 24.72
CA ARG A 345 -26.88 -10.65 25.25
C ARG A 345 -27.77 -11.78 24.77
N LEU A 346 -29.10 -11.59 24.77
CA LEU A 346 -30.05 -12.57 24.27
C LEU A 346 -29.84 -12.86 22.78
N ALA A 347 -29.59 -11.84 21.96
CA ALA A 347 -29.26 -12.02 20.54
C ALA A 347 -27.93 -12.76 20.33
N ALA A 348 -26.93 -12.54 21.20
CA ALA A 348 -25.64 -13.22 21.15
C ALA A 348 -25.71 -14.68 21.67
N GLU A 349 -26.55 -14.95 22.66
CA GLU A 349 -26.82 -16.30 23.16
C GLU A 349 -27.59 -17.12 22.12
N PHE A 350 -28.56 -16.51 21.44
CA PHE A 350 -29.31 -17.13 20.35
C PHE A 350 -28.42 -17.47 19.15
N SER A 351 -27.45 -16.61 18.81
CA SER A 351 -26.51 -16.86 17.72
C SER A 351 -25.43 -17.90 18.07
N ARG A 352 -25.08 -18.06 19.35
CA ARG A 352 -24.15 -19.09 19.85
C ARG A 352 -24.81 -20.46 20.05
N SER A 353 -26.12 -20.54 20.27
CA SER A 353 -26.81 -21.84 20.38
C SER A 353 -26.92 -22.49 18.99
N PRO A 354 -26.22 -23.59 18.67
CA PRO A 354 -26.25 -24.19 17.33
C PRO A 354 -27.51 -25.03 17.08
N GLY A 355 -28.45 -25.11 18.03
CA GLY A 355 -29.42 -26.20 18.11
C GLY A 355 -30.89 -25.89 17.82
N ARG A 356 -31.31 -24.63 17.59
CA ARG A 356 -32.75 -24.29 17.49
C ARG A 356 -33.21 -23.71 16.14
N ARG A 357 -32.44 -23.90 15.06
CA ARG A 357 -32.87 -23.54 13.69
C ARG A 357 -33.75 -24.59 12.98
N ARG A 358 -34.15 -25.66 13.66
CA ARG A 358 -35.09 -26.67 13.12
C ARG A 358 -36.30 -26.85 14.05
N ALA A 359 -37.19 -25.86 14.14
CA ALA A 359 -38.50 -26.08 14.77
C ALA A 359 -39.63 -25.11 14.34
N HIS A 360 -39.43 -24.18 13.41
CA HIS A 360 -40.52 -23.30 12.93
C HIS A 360 -40.70 -23.29 11.41
N ALA A 361 -40.31 -24.36 10.73
CA ALA A 361 -40.75 -24.66 9.37
C ALA A 361 -41.59 -25.94 9.39
N ARG A 362 -42.75 -25.85 10.05
CA ARG A 362 -43.95 -26.69 9.91
C ARG A 362 -44.96 -26.26 10.99
N VAL A 363 -45.76 -25.24 10.67
CA VAL A 363 -47.22 -25.29 10.64
C VAL A 363 -47.65 -24.38 9.50
#